data_AF-A0A9P6P1S4-F1
#
_entry.id   AF-A0A9P6P1S4-F1
#
_cell.length_a   1.000
_cell.length_b   1.000
_cell.length_c   1.000
_cell.angle_alpha   90.00
_cell.angle_beta   90.00
_cell.angle_gamma   90.00
#
_symmetry.space_group_name_H-M   'P 1'
#
loop_
_entity.id
_entity.type
_entity.pdbx_description
1 polymer ?
#
loop_
_entity_poly.entity_id
_entity_poly.type
_entity_poly.pdbx_seq_one_letter_code
_entity_poly.pdbx_strand_id
1 'polypeptide(L)'
;MNIQVVVGFGVTTDASYTGYLGRWELQEISHEVPIKSDTDEYIRDRRSAKKRNLVEQVLKYKYGFSIPNCFITSLACTRGSGALALGLSDGSIHMQYRESGDRLGLFKGQTLDNTISPEFWQAVAPRQTSSGHSDTVAGIVFSPNGTHLMYIYSSGDFETTRVTDDEATKDIFNALEQLIKLGLLNNTDTLDIISELVRFGRCPEHKDIPEQIVNEALAAYEIYCGQGDANIFQAKPGMSQSLTTPDDWNLAQLGQAYGLALGTYKRLPTKRIQYINLTKAIQLPVILECFLGSCTSDYSDITEVLESKTVDIKHNLEFEPDSLWSLVSLANWILDLVRWMLREWNMLFNCKRPKNSKFADISARPVHAVLLVHKVSRVALQQILIMIHQFVQFITTSSYELVHLPESRPLLQRCAFNLLQNEPVALEDVLSFLFALDELEQSKENVNQWSLLLSSRLPQSVIAPAKVITAKYKDKCAQPAIYLEPHKEQLVDVICKRRIQPTQKVRCCVR
;
A
#
# COMPACT_ATOMS: atom_id res chain seq x y z
N MET A 1 23.78 20.52 -5.75
CA MET A 1 22.45 21.02 -6.16
C MET A 1 22.55 22.53 -6.19
N ASN A 2 22.27 23.18 -7.33
CA ASN A 2 22.25 24.63 -7.38
C ASN A 2 20.89 25.09 -6.84
N ILE A 3 20.90 25.89 -5.78
CA ILE A 3 19.69 26.48 -5.22
C ILE A 3 19.16 27.50 -6.23
N GLN A 4 17.87 27.47 -6.51
CA GLN A 4 17.22 28.40 -7.43
C GLN A 4 16.11 29.15 -6.72
N VAL A 5 15.95 30.42 -7.08
CA VAL A 5 14.92 31.30 -6.56
C VAL A 5 14.07 31.78 -7.73
N VAL A 6 12.76 31.58 -7.64
CA VAL A 6 11.81 32.07 -8.62
C VAL A 6 10.92 33.09 -7.93
N VAL A 7 10.74 34.26 -8.53
CA VAL A 7 9.92 35.33 -7.96
C VAL A 7 8.94 35.85 -9.01
N GLY A 8 7.68 35.96 -8.61
CA GLY A 8 6.63 36.65 -9.36
C GLY A 8 6.42 38.05 -8.80
N PHE A 9 6.33 39.05 -9.68
CA PHE A 9 6.01 40.44 -9.34
C PHE A 9 4.82 40.90 -10.17
N GLY A 10 4.14 41.94 -9.71
CA GLY A 10 3.06 42.58 -10.45
C GLY A 10 3.28 44.08 -10.52
N VAL A 11 3.00 44.68 -11.68
CA VAL A 11 2.94 46.13 -11.84
C VAL A 11 1.52 46.51 -12.22
N THR A 12 0.99 47.50 -11.52
CA THR A 12 -0.30 48.13 -11.81
C THR A 12 -0.02 49.48 -12.46
N THR A 13 -0.66 49.74 -13.59
CA THR A 13 -0.71 51.07 -14.22
C THR A 13 -2.16 51.46 -14.40
N ASP A 14 -2.45 52.76 -14.56
CA ASP A 14 -3.83 53.28 -14.67
C ASP A 14 -4.67 52.64 -15.80
N ALA A 15 -4.03 51.96 -16.77
CA ALA A 15 -4.69 51.33 -17.91
C ALA A 15 -4.46 49.81 -18.03
N SER A 16 -3.53 49.21 -17.29
CA SER A 16 -3.24 47.77 -17.40
C SER A 16 -2.51 47.18 -16.19
N TYR A 17 -2.61 45.85 -16.08
CA TYR A 17 -1.97 45.05 -15.04
C TYR A 17 -1.05 44.04 -15.70
N THR A 18 0.21 43.95 -15.27
CA THR A 18 1.18 43.00 -15.85
C THR A 18 1.92 42.25 -14.76
N GLY A 19 1.92 40.92 -14.86
CA GLY A 19 2.74 40.04 -14.04
C GLY A 19 4.13 39.85 -14.67
N TYR A 20 5.15 39.71 -13.84
CA TYR A 20 6.52 39.40 -14.26
C TYR A 20 7.01 38.20 -13.48
N LEU A 21 7.61 37.23 -14.18
CA LEU A 21 8.29 36.11 -13.56
C LEU A 21 9.80 36.27 -13.79
N GLY A 22 10.61 36.07 -12.75
CA GLY A 22 12.06 35.98 -12.86
C GLY A 22 12.60 34.74 -12.15
N ARG A 23 13.69 34.18 -12.69
CA ARG A 23 14.42 33.05 -12.11
C ARG A 23 15.89 33.42 -11.89
N TRP A 24 16.39 33.12 -10.70
CA TRP A 24 17.77 33.33 -10.27
C TRP A 24 18.37 32.00 -9.80
N GLU A 25 19.66 31.79 -10.03
CA GLU A 25 20.41 30.63 -9.55
C GLU A 25 21.53 31.09 -8.61
N LEU A 26 21.69 30.40 -7.48
CA LEU A 26 22.77 30.64 -6.53
C LEU A 26 24.08 30.12 -7.12
N GLN A 27 25.06 31.02 -7.26
CA GLN A 27 26.40 30.70 -7.73
C GLN A 27 27.42 31.09 -6.67
N GLU A 28 28.38 30.19 -6.40
CA GLU A 28 29.52 30.50 -5.54
C GLU A 28 30.58 31.25 -6.35
N ILE A 29 30.94 32.44 -5.88
CA ILE A 29 32.01 33.25 -6.42
C ILE A 29 33.14 33.27 -5.39
N SER A 30 34.31 32.79 -5.79
CA SER A 30 35.50 32.85 -4.94
C SER A 30 36.28 34.14 -5.21
N HIS A 31 36.42 34.96 -4.18
CA HIS A 31 37.28 36.13 -4.19
C HIS A 31 38.58 35.83 -3.43
N GLU A 32 39.72 36.05 -4.09
CA GLU A 32 41.01 36.04 -3.41
C GLU A 32 41.23 37.40 -2.75
N VAL A 33 41.12 37.46 -1.41
CA VAL A 33 41.43 38.70 -0.68
C VAL A 33 42.84 38.61 -0.10
N PRO A 34 43.74 39.56 -0.42
CA PRO A 34 45.05 39.64 0.19
C PRO A 34 44.92 40.08 1.65
N ILE A 35 45.48 39.31 2.58
CA ILE A 35 45.58 39.68 3.99
C ILE A 35 46.60 40.82 4.10
N LYS A 36 46.14 42.04 4.39
CA LYS A 36 47.02 43.09 4.93
C LYS A 36 47.05 42.92 6.44
N SER A 37 48.19 42.48 6.97
CA SER A 37 48.46 42.52 8.40
C SER A 37 48.86 43.94 8.79
N ASP A 38 47.92 44.71 9.33
CA ASP A 38 48.23 45.95 10.07
C ASP A 38 48.65 45.57 11.50
N THR A 39 49.81 44.94 11.65
CA THR A 39 50.58 44.94 12.90
C THR A 39 52.01 44.51 12.59
N ASP A 40 52.90 45.49 12.73
CA ASP A 40 54.30 45.45 13.10
C ASP A 40 55.37 44.81 12.20
N GLU A 41 56.27 45.71 11.83
CA GLU A 41 57.68 45.59 11.47
C GLU A 41 58.40 44.30 11.89
N TYR A 42 59.38 43.95 11.05
CA TYR A 42 60.34 42.84 11.19
C TYR A 42 59.79 41.44 10.89
N ILE A 43 59.81 41.07 9.60
CA ILE A 43 60.57 39.91 9.07
C ILE A 43 60.54 40.00 7.54
N ARG A 44 61.72 40.24 6.94
CA ARG A 44 61.95 39.98 5.52
C ARG A 44 62.02 38.46 5.34
N ASP A 45 60.89 37.82 5.04
CA ASP A 45 60.93 36.52 4.38
C ASP A 45 59.92 36.46 3.22
N ARG A 46 60.49 36.38 2.01
CA ARG A 46 59.77 36.09 0.78
C ARG A 46 59.32 34.64 0.81
N ARG A 47 58.14 34.34 1.35
CA ARG A 47 57.38 33.11 1.06
C ARG A 47 55.91 33.31 1.42
N SER A 48 55.08 33.31 0.38
CA SER A 48 53.61 33.20 0.38
C SER A 48 52.85 34.17 1.29
N ALA A 49 52.36 35.28 0.71
CA ALA A 49 51.20 35.97 1.26
C ALA A 49 50.08 34.94 1.46
N LYS A 50 49.65 34.70 2.71
CA LYS A 50 48.50 33.85 2.99
C LYS A 50 47.28 34.53 2.33
N LYS A 51 46.78 33.94 1.25
CA LYS A 51 45.53 34.35 0.61
C LYS A 51 44.38 33.69 1.37
N ARG A 52 43.37 34.47 1.75
CA ARG A 52 42.08 33.92 2.21
C ARG A 52 41.15 33.86 1.00
N ASN A 53 40.68 32.66 0.68
CA ASN A 53 39.58 32.49 -0.27
C ASN A 53 38.29 32.81 0.48
N LEU A 54 37.68 33.95 0.15
CA LEU A 54 36.32 34.25 0.57
C LEU A 54 35.39 33.66 -0.49
N VAL A 55 34.52 32.75 -0.06
CA VAL A 55 33.46 32.20 -0.91
C VAL A 55 32.21 33.03 -0.62
N GLU A 56 31.78 33.80 -1.61
CA GLU A 56 30.54 34.57 -1.55
C GLU A 56 29.48 33.86 -2.42
N GLN A 57 28.25 33.77 -1.92
CA GLN A 57 27.15 33.17 -2.67
C GLN A 57 26.27 34.27 -3.25
N VAL A 58 26.22 34.36 -4.58
CA VAL A 58 25.50 35.42 -5.30
C VAL A 58 24.38 34.81 -6.14
N LEU A 59 23.20 35.43 -6.11
CA LEU A 59 22.08 35.07 -6.98
C LEU A 59 22.27 35.67 -8.37
N LYS A 60 22.48 34.82 -9.37
CA LYS A 60 22.63 35.20 -10.77
C LYS A 60 21.30 35.06 -11.50
N TYR A 61 20.83 36.14 -12.11
CA TYR A 61 19.65 36.13 -12.96
C TYR A 61 19.85 35.19 -14.16
N LYS A 62 18.85 34.33 -14.41
CA LYS A 62 18.82 33.39 -15.54
C LYS A 62 17.95 33.92 -16.67
N TYR A 63 16.66 34.04 -16.40
CA TYR A 63 15.66 34.49 -17.36
C TYR A 63 14.39 34.97 -16.66
N GLY A 64 13.51 35.60 -17.43
CA GLY A 64 12.24 36.12 -16.98
C GLY A 64 11.38 36.61 -18.15
N PHE A 65 10.08 36.67 -17.93
CA PHE A 65 9.10 37.08 -18.93
C PHE A 65 7.90 37.78 -18.28
N SER A 66 7.14 38.52 -19.09
CA SER A 66 5.94 39.24 -18.66
C SER A 66 4.66 38.52 -19.10
N ILE A 67 3.65 38.52 -18.23
CA ILE A 67 2.32 37.98 -18.47
C ILE A 67 1.34 39.17 -18.51
N PRO A 68 0.82 39.55 -19.68
CA PRO A 68 -0.06 40.69 -19.81
C PRO A 68 -1.45 40.40 -19.22
N ASN A 69 -2.10 41.42 -18.65
CA ASN A 69 -3.48 41.42 -18.15
C ASN A 69 -3.78 40.43 -17.01
N CYS A 70 -2.75 39.89 -16.34
CA CYS A 70 -2.91 38.97 -15.22
C CYS A 70 -1.81 39.20 -14.16
N PHE A 71 -2.13 38.91 -12.90
CA PHE A 71 -1.15 38.80 -11.81
C PHE A 71 -0.84 37.34 -11.51
N ILE A 72 0.39 37.10 -11.04
CA ILE A 72 0.77 35.82 -10.44
C ILE A 72 0.32 35.88 -8.97
N THR A 73 -0.64 35.05 -8.61
CA THR A 73 -1.25 35.04 -7.27
C THR A 73 -0.77 33.85 -6.44
N SER A 74 -0.32 32.77 -7.09
CA SER A 74 0.26 31.61 -6.42
C SER A 74 1.43 31.04 -7.23
N LEU A 75 2.44 30.54 -6.52
CA LEU A 75 3.65 29.94 -7.05
C LEU A 75 3.93 28.65 -6.27
N ALA A 76 4.12 27.53 -6.97
CA ALA A 76 4.49 26.27 -6.35
C ALA A 76 5.54 25.54 -7.20
N CYS A 77 6.41 24.76 -6.55
CA CYS A 77 7.39 23.93 -7.23
C CYS A 77 7.35 22.48 -6.74
N THR A 78 7.71 21.54 -7.61
CA THR A 78 7.84 20.13 -7.25
C THR A 78 9.13 19.89 -6.48
N ARG A 79 9.12 18.97 -5.51
CA ARG A 79 10.28 18.70 -4.64
C ARG A 79 11.46 18.02 -5.36
N GLY A 80 11.21 17.31 -6.45
CA GLY A 80 12.21 16.51 -7.16
C GLY A 80 12.72 17.14 -8.46
N SER A 81 11.81 17.42 -9.40
CA SER A 81 12.16 17.96 -10.73
C SER A 81 12.35 19.48 -10.74
N GLY A 82 11.81 20.19 -9.74
CA GLY A 82 11.82 21.65 -9.70
C GLY A 82 10.84 22.29 -10.69
N ALA A 83 9.91 21.52 -11.27
CA ALA A 83 8.90 22.02 -12.18
C ALA A 83 7.99 23.05 -11.49
N LEU A 84 7.70 24.15 -12.19
CA LEU A 84 6.97 25.29 -11.64
C LEU A 84 5.49 25.29 -12.04
N ALA A 85 4.62 25.60 -11.08
CA ALA A 85 3.21 25.93 -11.29
C ALA A 85 2.95 27.41 -10.96
N LEU A 86 2.19 28.07 -11.83
CA LEU A 86 1.75 29.45 -11.69
C LEU A 86 0.23 29.50 -11.62
N GLY A 87 -0.30 30.11 -10.56
CA GLY A 87 -1.71 30.46 -10.44
C GLY A 87 -1.88 31.94 -10.76
N LEU A 88 -2.85 32.24 -11.64
CA LEU A 88 -3.09 33.60 -12.11
C LEU A 88 -4.41 34.19 -11.57
N SER A 89 -4.50 35.52 -11.65
CA SER A 89 -5.67 36.29 -11.20
C SER A 89 -6.94 36.01 -12.02
N ASP A 90 -6.82 35.49 -13.24
CA ASP A 90 -7.95 35.11 -14.09
C ASP A 90 -8.51 33.70 -13.79
N GLY A 91 -7.92 33.00 -12.82
CA GLY A 91 -8.31 31.65 -12.42
C GLY A 91 -7.62 30.54 -13.20
N SER A 92 -6.74 30.87 -14.15
CA SER A 92 -5.97 29.88 -14.88
C SER A 92 -4.74 29.41 -14.10
N ILE A 93 -4.28 28.20 -14.44
CA ILE A 93 -3.04 27.62 -13.90
C ILE A 93 -2.16 27.19 -15.06
N HIS A 94 -0.92 27.67 -15.04
CA HIS A 94 0.10 27.36 -16.04
C HIS A 94 1.23 26.55 -15.41
N MET A 95 1.62 25.49 -16.09
CA MET A 95 2.62 24.52 -15.65
C MET A 95 3.81 24.56 -16.59
N GLN A 96 5.01 24.52 -16.03
CA GLN A 96 6.21 24.35 -16.84
C GLN A 96 6.21 22.97 -17.48
N TYR A 97 6.56 22.89 -18.77
CA TYR A 97 6.84 21.65 -19.46
C TYR A 97 8.04 20.95 -18.82
N ARG A 98 8.14 19.64 -19.07
CA ARG A 98 9.28 18.83 -18.67
C ARG A 98 10.60 19.44 -19.21
N GLU A 99 11.46 19.92 -18.33
CA GLU A 99 12.85 20.26 -18.69
C GLU A 99 13.69 18.97 -18.87
N SER A 100 14.78 19.04 -19.64
CA SER A 100 15.72 17.93 -19.88
C SER A 100 16.39 17.38 -18.60
N GLY A 101 16.23 18.06 -17.47
CA GLY A 101 16.67 17.62 -16.15
C GLY A 101 15.65 16.78 -15.36
N ASP A 102 14.41 16.62 -15.84
CA ASP A 102 13.44 15.73 -15.20
C ASP A 102 13.82 14.26 -15.42
N ARG A 103 14.54 13.72 -14.44
CA ARG A 103 15.07 12.36 -14.43
C ARG A 103 13.97 11.29 -14.47
N LEU A 104 12.76 11.62 -14.03
CA LEU A 104 11.65 10.67 -13.90
C LEU A 104 10.61 10.89 -14.99
N GLY A 105 10.31 12.13 -15.39
CA GLY A 105 9.72 12.35 -16.71
C GLY A 105 8.23 12.13 -16.86
N LEU A 106 7.47 12.30 -15.78
CA LEU A 106 6.03 12.14 -15.81
C LEU A 106 5.28 13.36 -16.35
N PHE A 107 5.89 14.56 -16.28
CA PHE A 107 5.24 15.79 -16.71
C PHE A 107 5.09 15.86 -18.22
N LYS A 108 4.05 16.57 -18.66
CA LYS A 108 3.74 16.77 -20.08
C LYS A 108 4.96 17.29 -20.85
N GLY A 109 5.27 16.66 -21.98
CA GLY A 109 6.32 17.08 -22.89
C GLY A 109 5.99 18.41 -23.57
N GLN A 110 7.02 19.14 -24.04
CA GLN A 110 6.82 20.40 -24.74
C GLN A 110 6.01 20.19 -26.03
N THR A 111 4.89 20.90 -26.15
CA THR A 111 4.07 20.94 -27.36
C THR A 111 4.10 22.33 -27.99
N LEU A 112 3.56 22.48 -29.20
CA LEU A 112 3.45 23.79 -29.87
C LEU A 112 2.44 24.73 -29.19
N ASP A 113 1.59 24.20 -28.30
CA ASP A 113 0.57 24.94 -27.56
C ASP A 113 1.23 25.70 -26.41
N ASN A 114 1.96 26.75 -26.77
CA ASN A 114 2.58 27.69 -25.85
C ASN A 114 1.53 28.64 -25.31
N THR A 115 1.61 28.94 -24.02
CA THR A 115 0.61 29.77 -23.35
C THR A 115 1.20 31.10 -22.95
N ILE A 116 1.65 31.22 -21.71
CA ILE A 116 2.31 32.43 -21.20
C ILE A 116 3.76 32.55 -21.68
N SER A 117 4.42 31.43 -21.96
CA SER A 117 5.75 31.37 -22.57
C SER A 117 5.97 29.97 -23.18
N PRO A 118 7.00 29.78 -24.03
CA PRO A 118 7.28 28.49 -24.67
C PRO A 118 7.57 27.33 -23.72
N GLU A 119 7.94 27.65 -22.48
CA GLU A 119 8.22 26.67 -21.44
C GLU A 119 6.96 26.26 -20.67
N PHE A 120 5.80 26.87 -20.92
CA PHE A 120 4.60 26.66 -20.11
C PHE A 120 3.37 26.29 -20.95
N TRP A 121 2.59 25.36 -20.40
CA TRP A 121 1.26 25.00 -20.89
C TRP A 121 0.19 25.33 -19.85
N GLN A 122 -1.06 25.43 -20.30
CA GLN A 122 -2.19 25.74 -19.46
C GLN A 122 -2.80 24.43 -18.94
N ALA A 123 -2.66 24.20 -17.63
CA ALA A 123 -3.18 23.03 -16.94
C ALA A 123 -4.64 23.22 -16.51
N VAL A 124 -5.04 24.47 -16.23
CA VAL A 124 -6.41 24.83 -15.86
C VAL A 124 -6.81 26.09 -16.62
N ALA A 125 -8.01 26.07 -17.20
CA ALA A 125 -8.53 27.20 -17.93
C ALA A 125 -9.00 28.34 -17.02
N PRO A 126 -9.01 29.60 -17.52
CA PRO A 126 -9.57 30.73 -16.79
C PRO A 126 -10.98 30.42 -16.30
N ARG A 127 -11.30 30.87 -15.08
CA ARG A 127 -12.58 30.61 -14.43
C ARG A 127 -13.26 31.93 -14.07
N GLN A 128 -14.56 32.00 -14.30
CA GLN A 128 -15.40 33.10 -13.82
C GLN A 128 -16.38 32.60 -12.75
N THR A 129 -16.63 33.45 -11.77
CA THR A 129 -17.69 33.28 -10.78
C THR A 129 -19.07 33.42 -11.42
N SER A 130 -20.12 32.99 -10.71
CA SER A 130 -21.52 33.18 -11.15
C SER A 130 -21.91 34.65 -11.38
N SER A 131 -21.14 35.58 -10.82
CA SER A 131 -21.31 37.02 -11.00
C SER A 131 -20.61 37.59 -12.25
N GLY A 132 -19.90 36.75 -13.02
CA GLY A 132 -19.16 37.13 -14.24
C GLY A 132 -17.73 37.64 -14.00
N HIS A 133 -17.30 37.78 -12.74
CA HIS A 133 -15.94 38.20 -12.39
C HIS A 133 -14.99 37.00 -12.42
N SER A 134 -13.74 37.20 -12.83
CA SER A 134 -12.69 36.18 -12.77
C SER A 134 -12.50 35.68 -11.33
N ASP A 135 -12.43 34.37 -11.17
CA ASP A 135 -12.21 33.73 -9.89
C ASP A 135 -10.72 33.42 -9.73
N THR A 136 -10.03 34.24 -8.93
CA THR A 136 -8.58 34.20 -8.80
C THR A 136 -8.10 32.90 -8.12
N VAL A 137 -6.97 32.35 -8.57
CA VAL A 137 -6.31 31.23 -7.87
C VAL A 137 -5.73 31.74 -6.55
N ALA A 138 -6.22 31.22 -5.43
CA ALA A 138 -5.78 31.58 -4.08
C ALA A 138 -4.59 30.71 -3.60
N GLY A 139 -4.47 29.48 -4.10
CA GLY A 139 -3.36 28.61 -3.71
C GLY A 139 -3.20 27.39 -4.60
N ILE A 140 -1.98 26.87 -4.67
CA ILE A 140 -1.59 25.69 -5.45
C ILE A 140 -0.69 24.79 -4.60
N VAL A 141 -0.96 23.49 -4.60
CA VAL A 141 -0.16 22.48 -3.92
C VAL A 141 -0.03 21.23 -4.79
N PHE A 142 1.19 20.71 -4.93
CA PHE A 142 1.43 19.44 -5.60
C PHE A 142 1.15 18.26 -4.68
N SER A 143 0.70 17.15 -5.27
CA SER A 143 0.69 15.85 -4.60
C SER A 143 2.11 15.42 -4.22
N PRO A 144 2.29 14.48 -3.27
CA PRO A 144 3.61 14.09 -2.76
C PRO A 144 4.63 13.72 -3.84
N ASN A 145 4.20 13.06 -4.91
CA ASN A 145 5.04 12.66 -6.04
C ASN A 145 4.84 13.57 -7.28
N GLY A 146 4.08 14.66 -7.15
CA GLY A 146 3.91 15.69 -8.17
C GLY A 146 3.08 15.30 -9.38
N THR A 147 2.34 14.19 -9.36
CA THR A 147 1.50 13.76 -10.50
C THR A 147 0.18 14.53 -10.60
N HIS A 148 -0.28 15.09 -9.48
CA HIS A 148 -1.50 15.86 -9.37
C HIS A 148 -1.23 17.22 -8.72
N LEU A 149 -2.09 18.18 -9.05
CA LEU A 149 -2.07 19.53 -8.52
C LEU A 149 -3.45 19.82 -7.90
N MET A 150 -3.47 20.14 -6.61
CA MET A 150 -4.64 20.66 -5.91
C MET A 150 -4.55 22.18 -5.90
N TYR A 151 -5.67 22.85 -6.16
CA TYR A 151 -5.74 24.29 -6.18
C TYR A 151 -7.05 24.78 -5.59
N ILE A 152 -7.01 26.00 -5.05
CA ILE A 152 -8.13 26.65 -4.38
C ILE A 152 -8.35 28.00 -5.03
N TYR A 153 -9.61 28.32 -5.29
CA TYR A 153 -10.05 29.60 -5.81
C TYR A 153 -10.38 30.59 -4.70
N SER A 154 -10.39 31.88 -5.02
CA SER A 154 -10.79 32.95 -4.11
C SER A 154 -12.24 32.83 -3.63
N SER A 155 -13.10 32.19 -4.42
CA SER A 155 -14.47 31.81 -4.06
C SER A 155 -14.56 30.75 -2.95
N GLY A 156 -13.47 30.03 -2.66
CA GLY A 156 -13.44 28.92 -1.71
C GLY A 156 -13.62 27.53 -2.33
N ASP A 157 -13.85 27.45 -3.64
CA ASP A 157 -13.88 26.18 -4.36
C ASP A 157 -12.48 25.57 -4.47
N PHE A 158 -12.37 24.27 -4.24
CA PHE A 158 -11.12 23.53 -4.41
C PHE A 158 -11.29 22.42 -5.43
N GLU A 159 -10.28 22.27 -6.29
CA GLU A 159 -10.27 21.29 -7.36
C GLU A 159 -8.90 20.62 -7.49
N THR A 160 -8.86 19.53 -8.23
CA THR A 160 -7.64 18.77 -8.50
C THR A 160 -7.50 18.53 -9.98
N THR A 161 -6.33 18.81 -10.54
CA THR A 161 -5.99 18.49 -11.94
C THR A 161 -4.77 17.58 -12.00
N ARG A 162 -4.69 16.81 -13.08
CA ARG A 162 -3.53 15.96 -13.38
C ARG A 162 -2.54 16.76 -14.23
N VAL A 163 -1.25 16.56 -13.97
CA VAL A 163 -0.18 17.29 -14.66
C VAL A 163 0.78 16.38 -15.44
N THR A 164 0.42 15.09 -15.54
CA THR A 164 1.17 14.07 -16.27
C THR A 164 0.78 14.01 -17.74
N ASP A 165 1.66 13.42 -18.56
CA ASP A 165 1.36 13.16 -19.96
C ASP A 165 0.15 12.21 -20.14
N ASP A 166 -0.56 12.41 -21.24
CA ASP A 166 -1.71 11.59 -21.61
C ASP A 166 -1.27 10.26 -22.22
N GLU A 167 -0.18 10.28 -22.98
CA GLU A 167 0.32 9.12 -23.69
C GLU A 167 0.95 8.08 -22.76
N ALA A 168 0.73 6.81 -23.09
CA ALA A 168 1.22 5.67 -22.33
C ALA A 168 2.51 5.15 -22.99
N THR A 169 3.66 5.68 -22.59
CA THR A 169 4.96 5.27 -23.12
C THR A 169 5.70 4.37 -22.13
N LYS A 170 6.63 3.56 -22.65
CA LYS A 170 7.48 2.70 -21.81
C LYS A 170 8.31 3.52 -20.81
N ASP A 171 8.73 4.72 -21.19
CA ASP A 171 9.50 5.61 -20.32
C ASP A 171 8.67 6.06 -19.12
N ILE A 172 7.37 6.34 -19.31
CA ILE A 172 6.45 6.67 -18.22
C ILE A 172 6.25 5.47 -17.30
N PHE A 173 6.15 4.24 -17.81
CA PHE A 173 6.04 3.05 -16.96
C PHE A 173 7.28 2.82 -16.10
N ASN A 174 8.48 2.97 -16.68
CA ASN A 174 9.74 2.89 -15.93
C ASN A 174 9.81 3.98 -14.86
N ALA A 175 9.33 5.18 -15.16
CA ALA A 175 9.29 6.29 -14.22
C ALA A 175 8.34 6.03 -13.04
N LEU A 176 7.15 5.52 -13.31
CA LEU A 176 6.18 5.14 -12.26
C LEU A 176 6.75 4.04 -11.37
N GLU A 177 7.39 3.02 -11.96
CA GLU A 177 8.06 1.96 -11.21
C GLU A 177 9.16 2.52 -10.28
N GLN A 178 10.01 3.42 -10.78
CA GLN A 178 11.05 4.07 -9.98
C GLN A 178 10.46 4.93 -8.86
N LEU A 179 9.41 5.70 -9.14
CA LEU A 179 8.74 6.52 -8.14
C LEU A 179 8.09 5.70 -7.04
N ILE A 180 7.49 4.56 -7.38
CA ILE A 180 6.93 3.63 -6.39
C ILE A 180 8.05 3.06 -5.52
N LYS A 181 9.16 2.62 -6.12
CA LYS A 181 10.32 2.11 -5.37
C LYS A 181 10.88 3.17 -4.42
N LEU A 182 11.08 4.39 -4.90
CA LEU A 182 11.52 5.52 -4.08
C LEU A 182 10.50 5.85 -2.99
N GLY A 183 9.19 5.75 -3.28
CA GLY A 183 8.15 6.03 -2.31
C GLY A 183 8.08 5.00 -1.19
N LEU A 184 8.28 3.72 -1.51
CA LEU A 184 8.39 2.65 -0.53
C LEU A 184 9.64 2.82 0.36
N LEU A 185 10.77 3.23 -0.21
CA LEU A 185 12.03 3.45 0.53
C LEU A 185 11.98 4.69 1.43
N ASN A 186 11.36 5.78 0.96
CA ASN A 186 11.29 7.04 1.69
C ASN A 186 10.04 7.17 2.58
N ASN A 187 9.21 6.12 2.66
CA ASN A 187 7.94 6.13 3.38
C ASN A 187 7.03 7.32 3.00
N THR A 188 6.97 7.63 1.70
CA THR A 188 6.12 8.69 1.16
C THR A 188 4.80 8.09 0.65
N ASP A 189 3.71 8.86 0.79
CA ASP A 189 2.41 8.46 0.23
C ASP A 189 2.51 8.25 -1.29
N THR A 190 1.96 7.13 -1.78
CA THR A 190 1.97 6.70 -3.18
C THR A 190 0.59 6.79 -3.84
N LEU A 191 -0.43 7.33 -3.15
CA LEU A 191 -1.81 7.37 -3.66
C LEU A 191 -1.97 8.09 -4.99
N ASP A 192 -1.20 9.15 -5.22
CA ASP A 192 -1.18 9.92 -6.46
C ASP A 192 -0.53 9.15 -7.62
N ILE A 193 0.47 8.32 -7.35
CA ILE A 193 1.05 7.39 -8.32
C ILE A 193 0.08 6.24 -8.63
N ILE A 194 -0.62 5.72 -7.61
CA ILE A 194 -1.64 4.67 -7.79
C ILE A 194 -2.77 5.18 -8.71
N SER A 195 -3.14 6.46 -8.60
CA SER A 195 -4.11 7.09 -9.51
C SER A 195 -3.67 6.96 -10.97
N GLU A 196 -2.40 7.26 -11.27
CA GLU A 196 -1.83 7.13 -12.61
C GLU A 196 -1.75 5.68 -13.10
N LEU A 197 -1.33 4.75 -12.24
CA LEU A 197 -1.33 3.33 -12.57
C LEU A 197 -2.74 2.83 -12.94
N VAL A 198 -3.75 3.21 -12.15
CA VAL A 198 -5.14 2.81 -12.39
C VAL A 198 -5.66 3.41 -13.70
N ARG A 199 -5.28 4.66 -14.02
CA ARG A 199 -5.62 5.30 -15.29
C ARG A 199 -5.11 4.47 -16.46
N PHE A 200 -3.83 4.12 -16.48
CA PHE A 200 -3.25 3.29 -17.54
C PHE A 200 -3.85 1.88 -17.57
N GLY A 201 -4.17 1.30 -16.40
CA GLY A 201 -4.83 0.00 -16.30
C GLY A 201 -6.26 -0.05 -16.83
N ARG A 202 -6.93 1.10 -17.02
CA ARG A 202 -8.25 1.18 -17.68
C ARG A 202 -8.14 1.06 -19.19
N CYS A 203 -6.98 1.35 -19.78
CA CYS A 203 -6.73 1.15 -21.20
C CYS A 203 -6.60 -0.35 -21.51
N PRO A 204 -7.35 -0.90 -22.48
CA PRO A 204 -7.32 -2.34 -22.78
C PRO A 204 -5.92 -2.86 -23.14
N GLU A 205 -5.11 -2.03 -23.81
CA GLU A 205 -3.74 -2.36 -24.26
C GLU A 205 -2.76 -2.50 -23.10
N HIS A 206 -3.06 -1.89 -21.95
CA HIS A 206 -2.13 -1.75 -20.81
C HIS A 206 -2.69 -2.35 -19.52
N LYS A 207 -3.67 -3.25 -19.63
CA LYS A 207 -4.40 -3.82 -18.49
C LYS A 207 -3.51 -4.54 -17.48
N ASP A 208 -2.42 -5.16 -17.94
CA ASP A 208 -1.52 -5.97 -17.10
C ASP A 208 -0.36 -5.14 -16.51
N ILE A 209 -0.15 -3.91 -17.00
CA ILE A 209 0.97 -3.04 -16.62
C ILE A 209 0.92 -2.66 -15.13
N PRO A 210 -0.22 -2.28 -14.53
CA PRO A 210 -0.26 -1.97 -13.10
C PRO A 210 0.15 -3.14 -12.22
N GLU A 211 -0.23 -4.37 -12.60
CA GLU A 211 0.16 -5.58 -11.86
C GLU A 211 1.66 -5.86 -12.03
N GLN A 212 2.20 -5.71 -13.24
CA GLN A 212 3.62 -5.87 -13.50
C GLN A 212 4.45 -4.90 -12.64
N ILE A 213 4.15 -3.60 -12.69
CA ILE A 213 4.88 -2.56 -11.95
C ILE A 213 4.80 -2.81 -10.44
N VAL A 214 3.61 -3.13 -9.91
CA VAL A 214 3.45 -3.42 -8.48
C VAL A 214 4.24 -4.66 -8.08
N ASN A 215 4.21 -5.74 -8.87
CA ASN A 215 4.98 -6.95 -8.59
C ASN A 215 6.49 -6.69 -8.59
N GLU A 216 7.00 -5.95 -9.58
CA GLU A 216 8.42 -5.62 -9.70
C GLU A 216 8.89 -4.70 -8.56
N ALA A 217 8.09 -3.71 -8.18
CA ALA A 217 8.39 -2.83 -7.05
C ALA A 217 8.39 -3.57 -5.71
N LEU A 218 7.40 -4.44 -5.48
CA LEU A 218 7.31 -5.22 -4.24
C LEU A 218 8.39 -6.30 -4.15
N ALA A 219 8.76 -6.92 -5.27
CA ALA A 219 9.90 -7.83 -5.33
C ALA A 219 11.22 -7.12 -4.94
N ALA A 220 11.45 -5.92 -5.47
CA ALA A 220 12.62 -5.14 -5.12
C ALA A 220 12.62 -4.72 -3.64
N TYR A 221 11.45 -4.35 -3.11
CA TYR A 221 11.31 -3.94 -1.72
C TYR A 221 11.50 -5.12 -0.75
N GLU A 222 11.00 -6.32 -1.09
CA GLU A 222 11.24 -7.54 -0.31
C GLU A 222 12.73 -7.89 -0.26
N ILE A 223 13.44 -7.81 -1.40
CA ILE A 223 14.90 -8.01 -1.44
C ILE A 223 15.61 -7.00 -0.53
N TYR A 224 15.18 -5.73 -0.54
CA TYR A 224 15.73 -4.70 0.32
C TYR A 224 15.50 -5.00 1.82
N CYS A 225 14.28 -5.39 2.21
CA CYS A 225 13.96 -5.72 3.59
C CYS A 225 14.70 -6.98 4.08
N GLY A 226 14.82 -8.00 3.22
CA GLY A 226 15.55 -9.23 3.53
C GLY A 226 17.07 -9.08 3.55
N GLN A 227 17.61 -7.95 3.10
CA GLN A 227 19.05 -7.71 3.06
C GLN A 227 19.67 -7.36 4.41
N GLY A 228 18.88 -7.05 5.45
CA GLY A 228 19.26 -7.05 6.89
C GLY A 228 20.48 -6.24 7.36
N ASP A 229 21.34 -5.76 6.45
CA ASP A 229 22.63 -5.16 6.74
C ASP A 229 22.99 -4.19 5.61
N ALA A 230 23.16 -2.93 5.96
CA ALA A 230 23.55 -1.83 5.06
C ALA A 230 24.96 -2.01 4.44
N ASN A 231 25.66 -3.12 4.70
CA ASN A 231 27.03 -3.38 4.25
C ASN A 231 27.14 -4.15 2.92
N ILE A 232 26.04 -4.51 2.26
CA ILE A 232 26.07 -5.33 1.02
C ILE A 232 26.25 -4.49 -0.27
N PHE A 233 26.38 -3.15 -0.19
CA PHE A 233 26.82 -2.36 -1.35
C PHE A 233 28.30 -2.55 -1.74
N GLN A 234 29.03 -3.48 -1.08
CA GLN A 234 30.41 -3.89 -1.46
C GLN A 234 30.57 -5.40 -1.75
N ALA A 235 29.49 -6.16 -1.96
CA ALA A 235 29.64 -7.58 -2.29
C ALA A 235 29.96 -7.79 -3.79
N LYS A 236 31.21 -8.19 -4.08
CA LYS A 236 31.58 -8.76 -5.39
C LYS A 236 30.81 -10.08 -5.62
N PRO A 237 30.44 -10.41 -6.86
CA PRO A 237 29.74 -11.65 -7.17
C PRO A 237 30.65 -12.85 -6.86
N GLY A 238 30.25 -13.71 -5.92
CA GLY A 238 30.94 -14.98 -5.64
C GLY A 238 30.93 -15.51 -4.20
N MET A 239 30.42 -14.77 -3.21
CA MET A 239 30.30 -15.30 -1.84
C MET A 239 28.86 -15.74 -1.53
N SER A 240 28.67 -17.05 -1.41
CA SER A 240 27.50 -17.64 -0.77
C SER A 240 27.62 -17.47 0.74
N GLN A 241 26.76 -16.63 1.32
CA GLN A 241 26.57 -16.57 2.77
C GLN A 241 25.10 -16.84 3.07
N SER A 242 24.89 -17.74 4.03
CA SER A 242 23.60 -18.22 4.49
C SER A 242 22.77 -17.07 5.04
N LEU A 243 21.65 -16.76 4.38
CA LEU A 243 20.62 -15.90 4.96
C LEU A 243 20.17 -16.52 6.29
N THR A 244 20.31 -15.76 7.37
CA THR A 244 19.55 -15.96 8.60
C THR A 244 18.06 -16.04 8.24
N THR A 245 17.32 -16.92 8.90
CA THR A 245 15.96 -17.27 8.52
C THR A 245 15.06 -16.02 8.40
N PRO A 246 14.27 -15.90 7.33
CA PRO A 246 13.37 -14.77 7.11
C PRO A 246 12.09 -14.96 7.95
N ASP A 247 12.22 -15.10 9.27
CA ASP A 247 11.10 -15.53 10.12
C ASP A 247 10.18 -14.39 10.58
N ASP A 248 10.62 -13.12 10.57
CA ASP A 248 9.75 -12.02 10.99
C ASP A 248 9.25 -11.21 9.78
N TRP A 249 8.25 -11.75 9.08
CA TRP A 249 7.43 -10.99 8.12
C TRP A 249 6.62 -9.92 8.87
N ASN A 250 7.30 -8.85 9.26
CA ASN A 250 6.74 -7.83 10.13
C ASN A 250 5.76 -6.94 9.34
N LEU A 251 4.48 -7.04 9.67
CA LEU A 251 3.42 -6.24 9.06
C LEU A 251 3.67 -4.74 9.18
N ALA A 252 4.31 -4.27 10.26
CA ALA A 252 4.64 -2.86 10.45
C ALA A 252 5.69 -2.38 9.45
N GLN A 253 6.71 -3.20 9.16
CA GLN A 253 7.73 -2.89 8.15
C GLN A 253 7.13 -2.92 6.73
N LEU A 254 6.22 -3.87 6.47
CA LEU A 254 5.63 -4.08 5.16
C LEU A 254 4.31 -3.32 4.94
N GLY A 255 3.90 -2.48 5.89
CA GLY A 255 2.61 -1.80 5.87
C GLY A 255 2.40 -0.94 4.63
N GLN A 256 3.43 -0.21 4.18
CA GLN A 256 3.36 0.60 2.96
C GLN A 256 3.28 -0.24 1.69
N ALA A 257 4.01 -1.35 1.64
CA ALA A 257 3.95 -2.31 0.54
C ALA A 257 2.53 -2.92 0.41
N TYR A 258 1.93 -3.30 1.54
CA TYR A 258 0.52 -3.71 1.57
C TYR A 258 -0.43 -2.57 1.16
N GLY A 259 -0.18 -1.35 1.64
CA GLY A 259 -0.94 -0.15 1.29
C GLY A 259 -0.96 0.12 -0.21
N LEU A 260 0.20 0.03 -0.87
CA LEU A 260 0.36 0.16 -2.31
C LEU A 260 -0.46 -0.91 -3.07
N ALA A 261 -0.29 -2.18 -2.71
CA ALA A 261 -0.99 -3.28 -3.36
C ALA A 261 -2.51 -3.19 -3.18
N LEU A 262 -2.97 -2.93 -1.96
CA LEU A 262 -4.38 -2.76 -1.64
C LEU A 262 -4.97 -1.55 -2.35
N GLY A 263 -4.28 -0.41 -2.31
CA GLY A 263 -4.72 0.83 -2.96
C GLY A 263 -4.88 0.67 -4.47
N THR A 264 -3.99 -0.09 -5.10
CA THR A 264 -4.04 -0.39 -6.54
C THR A 264 -5.15 -1.38 -6.86
N TYR A 265 -5.19 -2.53 -6.21
CA TYR A 265 -6.15 -3.60 -6.54
C TYR A 265 -7.59 -3.29 -6.12
N LYS A 266 -7.80 -2.43 -5.11
CA LYS A 266 -9.13 -1.90 -4.77
C LYS A 266 -9.75 -1.10 -5.93
N ARG A 267 -8.92 -0.39 -6.69
CA ARG A 267 -9.35 0.50 -7.77
C ARG A 267 -9.41 -0.20 -9.14
N LEU A 268 -8.88 -1.42 -9.26
CA LEU A 268 -8.93 -2.24 -10.47
C LEU A 268 -10.07 -3.29 -10.38
N PRO A 269 -11.14 -3.18 -11.18
CA PRO A 269 -12.29 -4.10 -11.09
C PRO A 269 -11.94 -5.59 -11.29
N THR A 270 -10.92 -5.87 -12.09
CA THR A 270 -10.46 -7.23 -12.42
C THR A 270 -9.67 -7.90 -11.29
N LYS A 271 -9.26 -7.15 -10.26
CA LYS A 271 -8.35 -7.61 -9.20
C LYS A 271 -9.03 -7.76 -7.84
N ARG A 272 -10.36 -7.93 -7.82
CA ARG A 272 -11.14 -8.07 -6.57
C ARG A 272 -10.69 -9.26 -5.71
N ILE A 273 -10.30 -10.38 -6.31
CA ILE A 273 -9.86 -11.58 -5.58
C ILE A 273 -8.52 -11.31 -4.88
N GLN A 274 -7.57 -10.71 -5.59
CA GLN A 274 -6.27 -10.29 -5.07
C GLN A 274 -6.43 -9.32 -3.91
N TYR A 275 -7.29 -8.31 -4.07
CA TYR A 275 -7.61 -7.35 -3.01
C TYR A 275 -8.15 -8.03 -1.74
N ILE A 276 -9.10 -8.96 -1.89
CA ILE A 276 -9.65 -9.72 -0.77
C ILE A 276 -8.56 -10.56 -0.10
N ASN A 277 -7.77 -11.30 -0.87
CA ASN A 277 -6.69 -12.14 -0.34
C ASN A 277 -5.66 -11.31 0.44
N LEU A 278 -5.19 -10.20 -0.11
CA LEU A 278 -4.28 -9.29 0.60
C LEU A 278 -4.90 -8.75 1.89
N THR A 279 -6.19 -8.36 1.85
CA THR A 279 -6.89 -7.87 3.04
C THR A 279 -6.96 -8.96 4.13
N LYS A 280 -7.26 -10.21 3.76
CA LYS A 280 -7.29 -11.34 4.71
C LYS A 280 -5.91 -11.69 5.23
N ALA A 281 -4.89 -11.63 4.38
CA ALA A 281 -3.51 -11.89 4.78
C ALA A 281 -3.00 -10.89 5.83
N ILE A 282 -3.51 -9.65 5.84
CA ILE A 282 -3.22 -8.64 6.88
C ILE A 282 -4.10 -8.83 8.11
N GLN A 283 -5.40 -9.12 7.92
CA GLN A 283 -6.35 -9.27 9.03
C GLN A 283 -5.98 -10.43 9.96
N LEU A 284 -5.44 -11.53 9.43
CA LEU A 284 -5.07 -12.70 10.24
C LEU A 284 -4.00 -12.36 11.31
N PRO A 285 -2.80 -11.86 10.97
CA PRO A 285 -1.82 -11.42 11.97
C PRO A 285 -2.37 -10.40 12.98
N VAL A 286 -3.14 -9.40 12.55
CA VAL A 286 -3.72 -8.40 13.48
C VAL A 286 -4.70 -9.04 14.46
N ILE A 287 -5.51 -9.98 14.01
CA ILE A 287 -6.42 -10.72 14.89
C ILE A 287 -5.62 -11.59 15.87
N LEU A 288 -4.54 -12.23 15.42
CA LEU A 288 -3.64 -12.97 16.30
C LEU A 288 -3.05 -12.06 17.38
N GLU A 289 -2.56 -10.88 17.01
CA GLU A 289 -2.07 -9.87 17.97
C GLU A 289 -3.14 -9.47 19.00
N CYS A 290 -4.42 -9.38 18.61
CA CYS A 290 -5.50 -9.12 19.57
C CYS A 290 -5.68 -10.27 20.57
N PHE A 291 -5.58 -11.53 20.13
CA PHE A 291 -5.63 -12.67 21.05
C PHE A 291 -4.42 -12.69 21.99
N LEU A 292 -3.22 -12.49 21.45
CA LEU A 292 -1.97 -12.47 22.24
C LEU A 292 -1.95 -11.31 23.23
N GLY A 293 -2.36 -10.11 22.81
CA GLY A 293 -2.43 -8.92 23.66
C GLY A 293 -3.51 -9.00 24.74
N SER A 294 -4.50 -9.90 24.59
CA SER A 294 -5.52 -10.16 25.61
C SER A 294 -5.13 -11.29 26.57
N CYS A 295 -4.02 -12.00 26.33
CA CYS A 295 -3.53 -13.05 27.21
C CYS A 295 -2.74 -12.44 28.37
N THR A 296 -3.03 -12.91 29.58
CA THR A 296 -2.33 -12.48 30.81
C THR A 296 -1.28 -13.49 31.28
N SER A 297 -1.22 -14.67 30.65
CA SER A 297 -0.22 -15.71 30.93
C SER A 297 1.19 -15.29 30.52
N ASP A 298 2.19 -15.96 31.10
CA ASP A 298 3.60 -15.73 30.80
C ASP A 298 3.92 -16.04 29.32
N TYR A 299 4.83 -15.25 28.74
CA TYR A 299 5.19 -15.38 27.33
C TYR A 299 5.75 -16.77 26.96
N SER A 300 6.45 -17.44 27.89
CA SER A 300 6.96 -18.81 27.69
C SER A 300 5.83 -19.81 27.42
N ASP A 301 4.75 -19.69 28.18
CA ASP A 301 3.62 -20.62 28.13
C ASP A 301 2.83 -20.40 26.84
N ILE A 302 2.68 -19.13 26.44
CA ILE A 302 2.09 -18.75 25.15
C ILE A 302 2.91 -19.35 24.01
N THR A 303 4.24 -19.22 24.02
CA THR A 303 5.09 -19.79 22.96
C THR A 303 5.02 -21.31 22.90
N GLU A 304 5.03 -22.02 24.04
CA GLU A 304 4.92 -23.48 24.06
C GLU A 304 3.57 -23.95 23.49
N VAL A 305 2.48 -23.24 23.81
CA VAL A 305 1.14 -23.53 23.27
C VAL A 305 1.08 -23.28 21.76
N LEU A 306 1.65 -22.17 21.27
CA LEU A 306 1.63 -21.86 19.83
C LEU A 306 2.53 -22.76 18.98
N GLU A 307 3.62 -23.28 19.55
CA GLU A 307 4.50 -24.25 18.89
C GLU A 307 3.95 -25.67 18.90
N SER A 308 2.94 -25.94 19.73
CA SER A 308 2.30 -27.26 19.79
C SER A 308 1.56 -27.58 18.48
N LYS A 309 1.88 -28.73 17.89
CA LYS A 309 1.17 -29.26 16.69
C LYS A 309 -0.13 -30.00 17.04
N THR A 310 -0.50 -30.01 18.30
CA THR A 310 -1.65 -30.74 18.84
C THR A 310 -2.47 -29.80 19.71
N VAL A 311 -3.77 -30.01 19.70
CA VAL A 311 -4.69 -29.30 20.61
C VAL A 311 -4.50 -29.77 22.06
N ASP A 312 -3.83 -30.91 22.28
CA ASP A 312 -3.57 -31.48 23.61
C ASP A 312 -2.66 -30.58 24.47
N ILE A 313 -3.20 -30.24 25.63
CA ILE A 313 -2.90 -29.05 26.43
C ILE A 313 -1.91 -29.42 27.52
N LYS A 314 -0.79 -28.69 27.62
CA LYS A 314 0.05 -28.72 28.83
C LYS A 314 -0.22 -27.54 29.77
N HIS A 315 -0.65 -26.41 29.22
CA HIS A 315 -0.87 -25.16 29.96
C HIS A 315 -2.21 -24.54 29.58
N ASN A 316 -3.00 -24.15 30.59
CA ASN A 316 -4.23 -23.38 30.39
C ASN A 316 -3.88 -21.90 30.34
N LEU A 317 -4.16 -21.23 29.23
CA LEU A 317 -3.92 -19.80 29.11
C LEU A 317 -5.02 -18.98 29.79
N GLU A 318 -4.62 -17.88 30.44
CA GLU A 318 -5.49 -16.90 31.08
C GLU A 318 -5.66 -15.68 30.18
N PHE A 319 -6.85 -15.08 30.23
CA PHE A 319 -7.23 -13.93 29.41
C PHE A 319 -7.81 -12.80 30.25
N GLU A 320 -7.60 -11.57 29.79
CA GLU A 320 -8.16 -10.37 30.40
C GLU A 320 -9.71 -10.37 30.31
N PRO A 321 -10.43 -10.25 31.44
CA PRO A 321 -11.89 -10.33 31.48
C PRO A 321 -12.62 -9.29 30.62
N ASP A 322 -12.08 -8.07 30.52
CA ASP A 322 -12.71 -6.97 29.79
C ASP A 322 -12.63 -7.16 28.26
N SER A 323 -11.68 -7.96 27.79
CA SER A 323 -11.44 -8.24 26.37
C SER A 323 -12.28 -9.40 25.82
N LEU A 324 -12.92 -10.21 26.68
CA LEU A 324 -13.56 -11.47 26.30
C LEU A 324 -14.68 -11.33 25.26
N TRP A 325 -15.55 -10.31 25.37
CA TRP A 325 -16.64 -10.09 24.40
C TRP A 325 -16.13 -9.73 23.00
N SER A 326 -15.04 -8.98 22.93
CA SER A 326 -14.36 -8.64 21.68
C SER A 326 -13.75 -9.90 21.05
N LEU A 327 -13.12 -10.75 21.87
CA LEU A 327 -12.56 -12.03 21.42
C LEU A 327 -13.63 -13.00 20.90
N VAL A 328 -14.83 -13.06 21.50
CA VAL A 328 -15.96 -13.85 20.94
C VAL A 328 -16.31 -13.40 19.53
N SER A 329 -16.33 -12.09 19.28
CA SER A 329 -16.67 -11.53 17.96
C SER A 329 -15.59 -11.84 16.92
N LEU A 330 -14.32 -11.80 17.32
CA LEU A 330 -13.18 -12.18 16.48
C LEU A 330 -13.15 -13.68 16.21
N ALA A 331 -13.40 -14.52 17.22
CA ALA A 331 -13.47 -15.96 17.08
C ALA A 331 -14.54 -16.40 16.08
N ASN A 332 -15.76 -15.85 16.19
CA ASN A 332 -16.83 -16.07 15.22
C ASN A 332 -16.39 -15.74 13.80
N TRP A 333 -15.75 -14.57 13.62
CA TRP A 333 -15.30 -14.13 12.30
C TRP A 333 -14.24 -15.07 11.70
N ILE A 334 -13.32 -15.58 12.51
CA ILE A 334 -12.28 -16.52 12.08
C ILE A 334 -12.91 -17.85 11.70
N LEU A 335 -13.83 -18.38 12.50
CA LEU A 335 -14.53 -19.63 12.19
C LEU A 335 -15.34 -19.50 10.90
N ASP A 336 -16.05 -18.39 10.68
CA ASP A 336 -16.72 -18.10 9.42
C ASP A 336 -15.76 -18.02 8.22
N LEU A 337 -14.59 -17.41 8.41
CA LEU A 337 -13.54 -17.35 7.39
C LEU A 337 -13.02 -18.75 7.06
N VAL A 338 -12.78 -19.59 8.06
CA VAL A 338 -12.34 -20.99 7.89
C VAL A 338 -13.37 -21.78 7.12
N ARG A 339 -14.65 -21.73 7.51
CA ARG A 339 -15.76 -22.39 6.79
C ARG A 339 -15.77 -21.99 5.32
N TRP A 340 -15.63 -20.70 5.04
CA TRP A 340 -15.58 -20.19 3.68
C TRP A 340 -14.34 -20.69 2.90
N MET A 341 -13.16 -20.67 3.51
CA MET A 341 -11.93 -21.15 2.87
C MET A 341 -11.98 -22.64 2.57
N LEU A 342 -12.46 -23.47 3.51
CA LEU A 342 -12.62 -24.91 3.32
C LEU A 342 -13.64 -25.22 2.22
N ARG A 343 -14.73 -24.46 2.14
CA ARG A 343 -15.70 -24.56 1.05
C ARG A 343 -15.06 -24.25 -0.30
N GLU A 344 -14.35 -23.13 -0.42
CA GLU A 344 -13.68 -22.75 -1.66
C GLU A 344 -12.62 -23.79 -2.07
N TRP A 345 -11.89 -24.33 -1.10
CA TRP A 345 -10.93 -25.41 -1.30
C TRP A 345 -11.60 -26.68 -1.84
N ASN A 346 -12.71 -27.09 -1.23
CA ASN A 346 -13.49 -28.25 -1.67
C ASN A 346 -14.04 -28.06 -3.10
N MET A 347 -14.61 -26.90 -3.40
CA MET A 347 -15.10 -26.53 -4.73
C MET A 347 -13.98 -26.49 -5.78
N LEU A 348 -12.75 -26.21 -5.36
CA LEU A 348 -11.59 -26.17 -6.22
C LEU A 348 -11.13 -27.58 -6.65
N PHE A 349 -11.01 -28.50 -5.69
CA PHE A 349 -10.34 -29.79 -5.92
C PHE A 349 -11.29 -30.98 -6.08
N ASN A 350 -12.49 -30.96 -5.48
CA ASN A 350 -13.37 -32.13 -5.42
C ASN A 350 -14.59 -32.03 -6.35
N CYS A 351 -14.99 -30.83 -6.78
CA CYS A 351 -16.11 -30.67 -7.70
C CYS A 351 -15.72 -30.97 -9.15
N LYS A 352 -16.42 -31.93 -9.78
CA LYS A 352 -16.27 -32.22 -11.22
C LYS A 352 -16.68 -31.01 -12.05
N ARG A 353 -15.76 -30.50 -12.87
CA ARG A 353 -16.01 -29.39 -13.80
C ARG A 353 -16.29 -29.89 -15.22
N PRO A 354 -17.17 -29.22 -15.99
CA PRO A 354 -17.33 -29.51 -17.41
C PRO A 354 -16.00 -29.30 -18.13
N LYS A 355 -15.58 -30.28 -18.94
CA LYS A 355 -14.30 -30.25 -19.69
C LYS A 355 -14.17 -29.03 -20.62
N ASN A 356 -15.29 -28.45 -21.05
CA ASN A 356 -15.33 -27.29 -21.96
C ASN A 356 -15.48 -25.94 -21.23
N SER A 357 -15.39 -25.90 -19.89
CA SER A 357 -15.47 -24.63 -19.18
C SER A 357 -14.14 -23.87 -19.28
N LYS A 358 -14.21 -22.54 -19.44
CA LYS A 358 -13.06 -21.62 -19.32
C LYS A 358 -12.35 -21.71 -17.95
N PHE A 359 -12.89 -22.49 -17.02
CA PHE A 359 -12.42 -22.66 -15.63
C PHE A 359 -11.91 -24.09 -15.36
N ALA A 360 -11.60 -24.87 -16.40
CA ALA A 360 -11.04 -26.21 -16.25
C ALA A 360 -9.61 -26.18 -15.68
N ASP A 361 -8.81 -25.18 -16.06
CA ASP A 361 -7.46 -24.99 -15.51
C ASP A 361 -7.52 -24.26 -14.16
N ILE A 362 -7.00 -24.92 -13.12
CA ILE A 362 -6.92 -24.39 -11.76
C ILE A 362 -5.80 -23.34 -11.66
N SER A 363 -4.72 -23.48 -12.43
CA SER A 363 -3.54 -22.63 -12.34
C SER A 363 -3.73 -21.25 -12.99
N ALA A 364 -4.61 -21.17 -13.99
CA ALA A 364 -4.85 -19.94 -14.75
C ALA A 364 -5.74 -18.91 -14.02
N ARG A 365 -6.46 -19.32 -12.95
CA ARG A 365 -7.48 -18.48 -12.31
C ARG A 365 -7.04 -17.97 -10.93
N PRO A 366 -7.37 -16.73 -10.56
CA PRO A 366 -7.19 -16.28 -9.20
C PRO A 366 -8.17 -17.01 -8.26
N VAL A 367 -7.70 -17.44 -7.09
CA VAL A 367 -8.46 -18.20 -6.09
C VAL A 367 -8.14 -17.73 -4.67
N HIS A 368 -9.10 -17.90 -3.76
CA HIS A 368 -8.91 -17.60 -2.34
C HIS A 368 -8.15 -18.70 -1.58
N ALA A 369 -8.12 -19.92 -2.12
CA ALA A 369 -7.36 -21.05 -1.60
C ALA A 369 -5.86 -20.77 -1.43
N VAL A 370 -5.34 -19.75 -2.11
CA VAL A 370 -3.98 -19.22 -1.92
C VAL A 370 -3.70 -18.87 -0.45
N LEU A 371 -4.68 -18.39 0.31
CA LEU A 371 -4.49 -18.05 1.73
C LEU A 371 -4.05 -19.24 2.60
N LEU A 372 -4.50 -20.46 2.25
CA LEU A 372 -4.09 -21.69 2.93
C LEU A 372 -2.72 -22.17 2.48
N VAL A 373 -2.28 -21.80 1.27
CA VAL A 373 -0.95 -22.17 0.74
C VAL A 373 0.12 -21.16 1.19
N HIS A 374 -0.25 -19.89 1.33
CA HIS A 374 0.62 -18.83 1.80
C HIS A 374 1.06 -19.09 3.25
N LYS A 375 2.35 -19.35 3.46
CA LYS A 375 2.90 -19.79 4.75
C LYS A 375 2.50 -18.86 5.90
N VAL A 376 2.73 -17.56 5.77
CA VAL A 376 2.46 -16.58 6.84
C VAL A 376 0.97 -16.54 7.21
N SER A 377 0.08 -16.56 6.20
CA SER A 377 -1.36 -16.57 6.46
C SER A 377 -1.85 -17.87 7.08
N ARG A 378 -1.29 -19.01 6.64
CA ARG A 378 -1.60 -20.33 7.21
C ARG A 378 -1.13 -20.45 8.66
N VAL A 379 0.10 -20.05 8.96
CA VAL A 379 0.66 -20.10 10.32
C VAL A 379 -0.14 -19.19 11.25
N ALA A 380 -0.43 -17.95 10.84
CA ALA A 380 -1.29 -17.06 11.62
C ALA A 380 -2.66 -17.69 11.87
N LEU A 381 -3.28 -18.32 10.85
CA LEU A 381 -4.55 -19.01 11.03
C LEU A 381 -4.47 -20.20 11.99
N GLN A 382 -3.44 -21.04 11.89
CA GLN A 382 -3.20 -22.16 12.81
C GLN A 382 -3.12 -21.66 14.26
N GLN A 383 -2.29 -20.63 14.49
CA GLN A 383 -2.09 -20.02 15.80
C GLN A 383 -3.38 -19.41 16.35
N ILE A 384 -4.15 -18.67 15.55
CA ILE A 384 -5.44 -18.12 15.99
C ILE A 384 -6.41 -19.23 16.38
N LEU A 385 -6.47 -20.34 15.64
CA LEU A 385 -7.35 -21.46 15.96
C LEU A 385 -6.96 -22.14 17.27
N ILE A 386 -5.66 -22.27 17.56
CA ILE A 386 -5.17 -22.74 18.87
C ILE A 386 -5.59 -21.76 19.98
N MET A 387 -5.41 -20.45 19.75
CA MET A 387 -5.82 -19.41 20.72
C MET A 387 -7.33 -19.40 20.97
N ILE A 388 -8.16 -19.61 19.94
CA ILE A 388 -9.62 -19.73 20.08
C ILE A 388 -9.97 -20.94 20.95
N HIS A 389 -9.27 -22.06 20.80
CA HIS A 389 -9.49 -23.24 21.65
C HIS A 389 -9.20 -22.93 23.12
N GLN A 390 -8.02 -22.36 23.41
CA GLN A 390 -7.61 -21.97 24.77
C GLN A 390 -8.56 -20.92 25.37
N PHE A 391 -8.98 -19.95 24.58
CA PHE A 391 -9.96 -18.94 24.97
C PHE A 391 -11.31 -19.54 25.37
N VAL A 392 -11.85 -20.49 24.58
CA VAL A 392 -13.11 -21.17 24.91
C VAL A 392 -12.96 -22.02 26.17
N GLN A 393 -11.79 -22.65 26.37
CA GLN A 393 -11.48 -23.39 27.59
C GLN A 393 -11.42 -22.49 28.82
N PHE A 394 -10.74 -21.35 28.73
CA PHE A 394 -10.69 -20.36 29.80
C PHE A 394 -12.11 -19.90 30.19
N ILE A 395 -12.95 -19.53 29.21
CA ILE A 395 -14.32 -19.07 29.46
C ILE A 395 -15.19 -20.12 30.16
N THR A 396 -14.99 -21.39 29.83
CA THR A 396 -15.83 -22.51 30.30
C THR A 396 -15.36 -23.09 31.64
N THR A 397 -14.06 -23.10 31.89
CA THR A 397 -13.45 -23.75 33.07
C THR A 397 -13.06 -22.78 34.17
N SER A 398 -12.71 -21.54 33.84
CA SER A 398 -12.14 -20.59 34.80
C SER A 398 -13.19 -19.76 35.52
N SER A 399 -12.90 -19.39 36.77
CA SER A 399 -13.69 -18.46 37.55
C SER A 399 -13.17 -17.03 37.36
N TYR A 400 -13.81 -16.25 36.48
CA TYR A 400 -13.52 -14.84 36.27
C TYR A 400 -14.75 -13.96 36.56
N GLU A 401 -14.49 -12.71 36.94
CA GLU A 401 -15.50 -11.68 37.17
C GLU A 401 -15.42 -10.60 36.10
N LEU A 402 -16.58 -10.21 35.56
CA LEU A 402 -16.68 -9.11 34.60
C LEU A 402 -16.97 -7.82 35.39
N VAL A 403 -15.99 -6.92 35.45
CA VAL A 403 -16.03 -5.70 36.28
C VAL A 403 -17.22 -4.81 35.92
N HIS A 404 -17.54 -4.70 34.63
CA HIS A 404 -18.57 -3.78 34.14
C HIS A 404 -19.94 -4.42 33.87
N LEU A 405 -20.00 -5.74 33.62
CA LEU A 405 -21.22 -6.45 33.20
C LEU A 405 -21.27 -7.89 33.75
N PRO A 406 -21.40 -8.08 35.08
CA PRO A 406 -21.38 -9.40 35.70
C PRO A 406 -22.54 -10.31 35.22
N GLU A 407 -23.70 -9.73 34.91
CA GLU A 407 -24.89 -10.43 34.40
C GLU A 407 -24.68 -11.05 33.01
N SER A 408 -23.69 -10.59 32.26
CA SER A 408 -23.42 -11.05 30.88
C SER A 408 -22.60 -12.35 30.83
N ARG A 409 -21.99 -12.76 31.95
CA ARG A 409 -21.18 -13.99 32.07
C ARG A 409 -21.87 -15.27 31.57
N PRO A 410 -23.11 -15.61 31.97
CA PRO A 410 -23.78 -16.81 31.47
C PRO A 410 -24.05 -16.75 29.95
N LEU A 411 -24.29 -15.56 29.39
CA LEU A 411 -24.45 -15.38 27.95
C LEU A 411 -23.11 -15.60 27.22
N LEU A 412 -22.03 -15.04 27.74
CA LEU A 412 -20.68 -15.21 27.21
C LEU A 412 -20.27 -16.71 27.20
N GLN A 413 -20.51 -17.42 28.31
CA GLN A 413 -20.25 -18.86 28.41
C GLN A 413 -21.05 -19.66 27.40
N ARG A 414 -22.34 -19.34 27.24
CA ARG A 414 -23.19 -19.99 26.23
C ARG A 414 -22.70 -19.70 24.80
N CYS A 415 -22.31 -18.47 24.51
CA CYS A 415 -21.75 -18.10 23.21
C CYS A 415 -20.46 -18.86 22.93
N ALA A 416 -19.50 -18.87 23.86
CA ALA A 416 -18.23 -19.57 23.71
C ALA A 416 -18.40 -21.08 23.57
N PHE A 417 -19.31 -21.69 24.35
CA PHE A 417 -19.62 -23.12 24.24
C PHE A 417 -20.18 -23.45 22.84
N ASN A 418 -21.09 -22.62 22.33
CA ASN A 418 -21.65 -22.79 21.00
C ASN A 418 -20.63 -22.60 19.86
N LEU A 419 -19.54 -21.86 20.07
CA LEU A 419 -18.52 -21.62 19.03
C LEU A 419 -17.88 -22.91 18.54
N LEU A 420 -17.61 -23.87 19.43
CA LEU A 420 -16.94 -25.13 19.03
C LEU A 420 -17.93 -26.29 18.84
N GLN A 421 -19.08 -26.26 19.51
CA GLN A 421 -20.08 -27.34 19.46
C GLN A 421 -20.94 -27.33 18.19
N ASN A 422 -21.19 -26.16 17.60
CA ASN A 422 -22.04 -26.03 16.41
C ASN A 422 -21.24 -26.04 15.09
N GLU A 423 -19.94 -26.32 15.13
CA GLU A 423 -19.13 -26.39 13.92
C GLU A 423 -19.38 -27.70 13.16
N PRO A 424 -19.56 -27.65 11.82
CA PRO A 424 -19.73 -28.84 10.99
C PRO A 424 -18.46 -29.70 10.92
N VAL A 425 -17.31 -29.10 11.23
CA VAL A 425 -15.98 -29.68 11.11
C VAL A 425 -15.27 -29.41 12.42
N ALA A 426 -14.81 -30.47 13.08
CA ALA A 426 -14.10 -30.35 14.34
C ALA A 426 -12.83 -29.51 14.16
N LEU A 427 -12.54 -28.63 15.13
CA LEU A 427 -11.37 -27.77 15.10
C LEU A 427 -10.06 -28.56 14.95
N GLU A 428 -9.97 -29.72 15.59
CA GLU A 428 -8.84 -30.66 15.49
C GLU A 428 -8.64 -31.19 14.06
N ASP A 429 -9.72 -31.48 13.35
CA ASP A 429 -9.66 -31.90 11.95
C ASP A 429 -9.20 -30.76 11.04
N VAL A 430 -9.62 -29.52 11.31
CA VAL A 430 -9.13 -28.33 10.58
C VAL A 430 -7.64 -28.11 10.83
N LEU A 431 -7.20 -28.13 12.09
CA LEU A 431 -5.79 -27.95 12.44
C LEU A 431 -4.91 -29.03 11.84
N SER A 432 -5.32 -30.30 11.93
CA SER A 432 -4.58 -31.41 11.31
C SER A 432 -4.52 -31.30 9.79
N PHE A 433 -5.56 -30.78 9.14
CA PHE A 433 -5.54 -30.46 7.71
C PHE A 433 -4.55 -29.31 7.41
N LEU A 434 -4.57 -28.22 8.18
CA LEU A 434 -3.64 -27.10 8.00
C LEU A 434 -2.19 -27.53 8.22
N PHE A 435 -1.90 -28.35 9.22
CA PHE A 435 -0.56 -28.90 9.45
C PHE A 435 -0.12 -29.83 8.32
N ALA A 436 -1.04 -30.62 7.74
CA ALA A 436 -0.71 -31.43 6.56
C ALA A 436 -0.33 -30.57 5.34
N LEU A 437 -0.88 -29.34 5.23
CA LEU A 437 -0.48 -28.40 4.18
C LEU A 437 0.92 -27.82 4.38
N ASP A 438 1.56 -27.99 5.54
CA ASP A 438 2.97 -27.60 5.73
C ASP A 438 3.91 -28.47 4.89
N GLU A 439 3.52 -29.71 4.56
CA GLU A 439 4.26 -30.57 3.63
C GLU A 439 4.30 -30.03 2.20
N LEU A 440 3.49 -29.01 1.87
CA LEU A 440 3.51 -28.30 0.59
C LEU A 440 4.67 -27.30 0.47
N GLU A 441 5.62 -27.32 1.41
CA GLU A 441 6.78 -26.43 1.42
C GLU A 441 7.40 -26.32 0.03
N GLN A 442 7.36 -25.07 -0.45
CA GLN A 442 7.71 -24.71 -1.82
C GLN A 442 9.15 -25.13 -2.06
N SER A 443 9.41 -25.74 -3.22
CA SER A 443 10.75 -25.98 -3.74
C SER A 443 11.64 -24.77 -3.43
N LYS A 444 12.81 -25.00 -2.84
CA LYS A 444 13.82 -24.03 -2.34
C LYS A 444 14.31 -22.96 -3.33
N GLU A 445 13.65 -22.79 -4.48
CA GLU A 445 13.84 -21.62 -5.32
C GLU A 445 13.16 -20.42 -4.64
N ASN A 446 13.84 -19.27 -4.64
CA ASN A 446 13.44 -18.03 -3.99
C ASN A 446 12.08 -17.52 -4.50
N VAL A 447 10.98 -18.11 -4.04
CA VAL A 447 9.63 -17.62 -4.33
C VAL A 447 9.40 -16.40 -3.45
N ASN A 448 9.48 -15.22 -4.08
CA ASN A 448 9.01 -13.95 -3.55
C ASN A 448 7.69 -14.18 -2.78
N GLN A 449 7.66 -13.85 -1.49
CA GLN A 449 6.54 -14.18 -0.61
C GLN A 449 5.25 -13.43 -1.03
N TRP A 450 5.39 -12.27 -1.68
CA TRP A 450 4.27 -11.54 -2.26
C TRP A 450 3.67 -12.20 -3.49
N SER A 451 4.47 -12.92 -4.28
CA SER A 451 4.08 -13.40 -5.61
C SER A 451 2.80 -14.24 -5.58
N LEU A 452 2.62 -15.04 -4.53
CA LEU A 452 1.45 -15.89 -4.36
C LEU A 452 0.19 -15.06 -4.07
N LEU A 453 0.27 -14.07 -3.16
CA LEU A 453 -0.85 -13.20 -2.83
C LEU A 453 -1.21 -12.26 -3.98
N LEU A 454 -0.21 -11.66 -4.63
CA LEU A 454 -0.39 -10.71 -5.72
C LEU A 454 -0.96 -11.38 -6.97
N SER A 455 -0.45 -12.56 -7.35
CA SER A 455 -1.06 -13.32 -8.45
C SER A 455 -2.42 -13.89 -8.05
N SER A 456 -2.56 -14.29 -6.77
CA SER A 456 -3.66 -15.10 -6.24
C SER A 456 -3.87 -16.39 -7.03
N ARG A 457 -2.86 -16.90 -7.73
CA ARG A 457 -2.91 -18.14 -8.51
C ARG A 457 -2.15 -19.24 -7.79
N LEU A 458 -2.63 -20.47 -7.91
CA LEU A 458 -1.91 -21.62 -7.36
C LEU A 458 -0.81 -22.07 -8.34
N PRO A 459 0.46 -22.18 -7.87
CA PRO A 459 1.54 -22.72 -8.69
C PRO A 459 1.24 -24.16 -9.10
N GLN A 460 1.63 -24.55 -10.33
CA GLN A 460 1.42 -25.91 -10.82
C GLN A 460 2.10 -26.97 -9.95
N SER A 461 3.26 -26.64 -9.36
CA SER A 461 3.99 -27.48 -8.41
C SER A 461 3.17 -27.83 -7.17
N VAL A 462 2.29 -26.94 -6.71
CA VAL A 462 1.49 -27.13 -5.49
C VAL A 462 0.20 -27.91 -5.76
N ILE A 463 -0.35 -27.83 -6.98
CA ILE A 463 -1.67 -28.41 -7.31
C ILE A 463 -1.71 -29.94 -7.14
N ALA A 464 -0.68 -30.66 -7.58
CA ALA A 464 -0.67 -32.12 -7.51
C ALA A 464 -0.52 -32.64 -6.06
N PRO A 465 0.45 -32.15 -5.26
CA PRO A 465 0.53 -32.48 -3.84
C PRO A 465 -0.73 -32.06 -3.05
N ALA A 466 -1.29 -30.88 -3.33
CA ALA A 466 -2.50 -30.41 -2.66
C ALA A 466 -3.70 -31.35 -2.91
N LYS A 467 -3.81 -31.96 -4.10
CA LYS A 467 -4.85 -32.97 -4.39
C LYS A 467 -4.71 -34.22 -3.53
N VAL A 468 -3.48 -34.68 -3.26
CA VAL A 468 -3.22 -35.86 -2.42
C VAL A 468 -3.66 -35.58 -0.98
N ILE A 469 -3.26 -34.44 -0.43
CA ILE A 469 -3.67 -34.02 0.91
C ILE A 469 -5.20 -33.85 0.96
N THR A 470 -5.78 -33.18 -0.03
CA THR A 470 -7.24 -32.99 -0.09
C THR A 470 -8.01 -34.31 -0.14
N ALA A 471 -7.50 -35.32 -0.84
CA ALA A 471 -8.11 -36.63 -0.88
C ALA A 471 -8.09 -37.32 0.50
N LYS A 472 -7.00 -37.18 1.26
CA LYS A 472 -6.85 -37.74 2.62
C LYS A 472 -7.81 -37.08 3.62
N TYR A 473 -8.02 -35.77 3.52
CA TYR A 473 -8.88 -35.00 4.44
C TYR A 473 -10.29 -34.75 3.88
N LYS A 474 -10.67 -35.43 2.80
CA LYS A 474 -11.95 -35.23 2.13
C LYS A 474 -13.12 -35.48 3.07
N ASP A 475 -13.13 -36.59 3.79
CA ASP A 475 -14.27 -36.95 4.63
C ASP A 475 -14.37 -36.11 5.91
N LYS A 476 -13.26 -35.45 6.29
CA LYS A 476 -13.13 -34.60 7.49
C LYS A 476 -13.46 -33.13 7.23
N CYS A 477 -12.93 -32.57 6.15
CA CYS A 477 -13.01 -31.13 5.85
C CYS A 477 -13.94 -30.78 4.68
N ALA A 478 -14.43 -31.78 3.92
CA ALA A 478 -15.13 -31.56 2.66
C ALA A 478 -16.65 -31.76 2.72
N GLN A 479 -17.26 -31.86 3.90
CA GLN A 479 -18.73 -31.86 3.98
C GLN A 479 -19.24 -30.50 3.48
N PRO A 480 -19.94 -30.47 2.32
CA PRO A 480 -20.51 -29.23 1.83
C PRO A 480 -21.76 -28.96 2.67
N ALA A 481 -21.58 -28.35 3.84
CA ALA A 481 -22.69 -27.72 4.52
C ALA A 481 -23.12 -26.54 3.65
N ILE A 482 -24.17 -26.75 2.86
CA ILE A 482 -24.87 -25.68 2.17
C ILE A 482 -25.56 -24.89 3.28
N TYR A 483 -24.88 -23.86 3.79
CA TYR A 483 -25.47 -22.88 4.69
C TYR A 483 -26.45 -22.01 3.92
N LEU A 484 -27.66 -22.54 3.73
CA LEU A 484 -28.84 -21.71 3.60
C LEU A 484 -29.41 -21.57 5.00
N GLU A 485 -28.82 -20.71 5.82
CA GLU A 485 -29.62 -20.17 6.91
C GLU A 485 -30.69 -19.27 6.27
N PRO A 486 -31.98 -19.59 6.42
CA PRO A 486 -33.01 -18.63 6.10
C PRO A 486 -32.99 -17.60 7.24
N HIS A 487 -32.06 -16.64 7.19
CA HIS A 487 -32.05 -15.53 8.12
C HIS A 487 -33.28 -14.66 7.82
N LYS A 488 -34.40 -15.01 8.46
CA LYS A 488 -35.70 -14.36 8.31
C LYS A 488 -35.71 -12.92 8.81
N GLU A 489 -34.67 -12.46 9.50
CA GLU A 489 -34.70 -11.18 10.21
C GLU A 489 -33.73 -10.12 9.68
N GLN A 490 -32.80 -10.45 8.77
CA GLN A 490 -31.98 -9.43 8.12
C GLN A 490 -31.24 -9.94 6.87
N LEU A 491 -31.47 -9.28 5.73
CA LEU A 491 -30.74 -9.49 4.47
C LEU A 491 -29.31 -8.94 4.61
N VAL A 492 -28.40 -9.68 5.23
CA VAL A 492 -26.98 -9.31 5.34
C VAL A 492 -26.16 -10.24 4.47
N ASP A 493 -25.36 -9.67 3.56
CA ASP A 493 -24.34 -10.41 2.84
C ASP A 493 -23.20 -10.75 3.81
N VAL A 494 -23.12 -12.02 4.20
CA VAL A 494 -22.09 -12.53 5.13
C VAL A 494 -20.67 -12.26 4.59
N ILE A 495 -20.50 -12.21 3.27
CA ILE A 495 -19.21 -11.98 2.61
C ILE A 495 -18.77 -10.52 2.73
N CYS A 496 -19.71 -9.58 2.64
CA CYS A 496 -19.43 -8.14 2.69
C CYS A 496 -19.74 -7.49 4.05
N LYS A 497 -20.40 -8.22 4.97
CA LYS A 497 -21.09 -7.69 6.16
C LYS A 497 -21.91 -6.43 5.85
N ARG A 498 -22.57 -6.39 4.69
CA ARG A 498 -23.42 -5.27 4.25
C ARG A 498 -24.87 -5.70 4.16
N ARG A 499 -25.79 -4.81 4.54
CA ARG A 499 -27.22 -4.99 4.26
C ARG A 499 -27.41 -5.01 2.74
N ILE A 500 -27.93 -6.12 2.22
CA ILE A 500 -28.33 -6.24 0.83
C ILE A 500 -29.55 -5.36 0.66
N GLN A 501 -29.51 -4.43 -0.30
CA GLN A 501 -30.67 -3.58 -0.56
C GLN A 501 -31.84 -4.44 -1.08
N PRO A 502 -33.09 -4.18 -0.67
CA PRO A 502 -34.26 -4.99 -1.05
C PRO A 502 -34.48 -5.13 -2.56
N THR A 503 -33.91 -4.22 -3.35
CA THR A 503 -34.02 -4.14 -4.81
C THR A 503 -33.08 -5.10 -5.55
N GLN A 504 -32.07 -5.68 -4.89
CA GLN A 504 -31.15 -6.64 -5.52
C GLN A 504 -31.75 -8.05 -5.55
N LYS A 505 -32.04 -8.55 -6.76
CA LYS A 505 -32.44 -9.94 -6.99
C LYS A 505 -31.24 -10.87 -6.78
N VAL A 506 -31.11 -11.45 -5.59
CA VAL A 506 -30.11 -12.49 -5.32
C VAL A 506 -30.66 -13.84 -5.82
N ARG A 507 -29.98 -14.47 -6.78
CA ARG A 507 -30.26 -15.85 -7.16
C ARG A 507 -29.53 -16.78 -6.20
N CYS A 508 -30.30 -17.44 -5.34
CA CYS A 508 -29.80 -18.50 -4.48
C CYS A 508 -29.56 -19.76 -5.33
N CYS A 509 -28.30 -20.04 -5.69
CA CYS A 509 -27.93 -21.28 -6.34
C CYS A 509 -27.78 -22.38 -5.27
N VAL A 510 -28.84 -23.15 -5.08
CA VAL A 510 -28.81 -24.43 -4.38
C VAL A 510 -28.19 -25.46 -5.31
N ARG A 511 -27.26 -26.28 -4.83
CA ARG A 511 -26.83 -27.48 -5.55
C ARG A 511 -26.81 -28.66 -4.63
#